data_AF-A0AB39PIY4-F1
#
_entry.id   AF-A0AB39PIY4-F1
#
_cell.length_a   1.000
_cell.length_b   1.000
_cell.length_c   1.000
_cell.angle_alpha   90.00
_cell.angle_beta   90.00
_cell.angle_gamma   90.00
#
_symmetry.space_group_name_H-M   'P 1'
#
loop_
_entity.id
_entity.type
_entity.pdbx_description
1 polymer ?
#
loop_
_entity_poly.entity_id
_entity_poly.type
_entity_poly.pdbx_seq_one_letter_code
_entity_poly.pdbx_strand_id
1 'polypeptide(L)'
;MKTLQTATLIAATLTTGLMAGLFAAFTYSVMPGLARSSDRTMVETMQNINKAIVNPFFMLLFMGSLFLLALAAFLSWKGHGRAALPWIIAALALYLIAFFVTGGVNVPLNDKLAQAGDPRHIKDLAAVRSDFENAWVTWNAVRAVLHTAAFGCLAWALVVHGAHRLHDAGKAGPAPYSTSGPAPAGPYHRPWDQQPAARSGAAQPWTPPTGQRRNS
;
A
#
# COMPACT_ATOMS: atom_id res chain seq x y z
N MET A 1 8.64 -6.81 -16.63
CA MET A 1 7.65 -7.46 -15.72
C MET A 1 7.73 -6.97 -14.26
N LYS A 2 8.92 -6.85 -13.66
CA LYS A 2 9.07 -6.40 -12.25
C LYS A 2 8.42 -5.03 -11.98
N THR A 3 8.69 -4.01 -12.79
CA THR A 3 8.09 -2.67 -12.61
C THR A 3 6.56 -2.69 -12.63
N LEU A 4 5.97 -3.37 -13.62
CA LEU A 4 4.52 -3.52 -13.75
C LEU A 4 3.89 -4.16 -12.51
N GLN A 5 4.44 -5.27 -12.00
CA GLN A 5 3.95 -5.92 -10.78
C GLN A 5 3.93 -4.96 -9.58
N THR A 6 4.95 -4.12 -9.45
CA THR A 6 5.04 -3.11 -8.37
C THR A 6 3.97 -2.05 -8.52
N ALA A 7 3.82 -1.51 -9.72
CA ALA A 7 2.82 -0.48 -10.02
C ALA A 7 1.41 -1.02 -9.77
N THR A 8 1.11 -2.25 -10.20
CA THR A 8 -0.17 -2.92 -9.93
C THR A 8 -0.38 -3.12 -8.43
N LEU A 9 0.61 -3.60 -7.68
CA LEU A 9 0.47 -3.84 -6.25
C LEU A 9 0.25 -2.54 -5.46
N ILE A 10 0.96 -1.46 -5.83
CA ILE A 10 0.75 -0.12 -5.26
C ILE A 10 -0.67 0.37 -5.59
N ALA A 11 -1.08 0.29 -6.85
CA ALA A 11 -2.42 0.72 -7.27
C ALA A 11 -3.53 -0.09 -6.56
N ALA A 12 -3.38 -1.41 -6.43
CA ALA A 12 -4.29 -2.26 -5.67
C ALA A 12 -4.36 -1.84 -4.19
N THR A 13 -3.21 -1.52 -3.60
CA THR A 13 -3.11 -1.09 -2.19
C THR A 13 -3.82 0.24 -1.98
N LEU A 14 -3.57 1.24 -2.83
CA LEU A 14 -4.19 2.56 -2.72
C LEU A 14 -5.70 2.49 -2.90
N THR A 15 -6.17 1.80 -3.94
CA THR A 15 -7.61 1.67 -4.24
C THR A 15 -8.34 0.88 -3.14
N THR A 16 -7.75 -0.22 -2.64
CA THR A 16 -8.29 -0.96 -1.49
C THR A 16 -8.30 -0.13 -0.21
N GLY A 17 -7.26 0.67 0.03
CA GLY A 17 -7.17 1.58 1.19
C GLY A 17 -8.25 2.67 1.16
N LEU A 18 -8.53 3.26 -0.02
CA LEU A 18 -9.64 4.20 -0.18
C LEU A 18 -10.99 3.57 0.12
N MET A 19 -11.21 2.33 -0.32
CA MET A 19 -12.44 1.58 -0.01
C MET A 19 -12.55 1.24 1.48
N ALA A 20 -11.46 0.80 2.11
CA ALA A 20 -11.41 0.55 3.55
C ALA A 20 -11.76 1.82 4.33
N GLY A 21 -11.15 2.95 3.96
CA GLY A 21 -11.44 4.25 4.57
C GLY A 21 -12.90 4.68 4.42
N LEU A 22 -13.48 4.51 3.24
CA LEU A 22 -14.89 4.82 2.98
C LEU A 22 -15.83 4.04 3.91
N PHE A 23 -15.71 2.71 3.95
CA PHE A 23 -16.60 1.89 4.79
C PHE A 23 -16.36 2.09 6.29
N ALA A 24 -15.09 2.30 6.70
CA ALA A 24 -14.75 2.58 8.08
C ALA A 24 -15.31 3.94 8.53
N ALA A 25 -15.19 4.99 7.72
CA ALA A 25 -15.75 6.31 8.02
C ALA A 25 -17.27 6.25 8.22
N PHE A 26 -17.99 5.46 7.41
CA PHE A 26 -19.42 5.24 7.62
C PHE A 26 -19.73 4.53 8.95
N THR A 27 -18.86 3.61 9.36
CA THR A 27 -19.04 2.83 10.59
C THR A 27 -18.83 3.66 11.85
N TYR A 28 -17.72 4.39 11.97
CA TYR A 28 -17.36 5.07 13.22
C TYR A 28 -17.71 6.56 13.26
N SER A 29 -18.12 7.17 12.15
CA SER A 29 -18.39 8.61 12.08
C SER A 29 -19.76 8.93 11.48
N VAL A 30 -20.00 8.58 10.22
CA VAL A 30 -21.22 9.04 9.50
C VAL A 30 -22.48 8.45 10.12
N MET A 31 -22.58 7.12 10.25
CA MET A 31 -23.79 6.51 10.81
C MET A 31 -23.98 6.84 12.29
N PRO A 32 -22.96 6.84 13.17
CA PRO A 32 -23.13 7.35 14.53
C PRO A 32 -23.55 8.83 14.60
N GLY A 33 -23.14 9.66 13.65
CA GLY A 33 -23.62 11.05 13.53
C GLY A 33 -25.09 11.12 13.15
N LEU A 34 -25.49 10.38 12.10
CA LEU A 34 -26.88 10.28 11.65
C LEU A 34 -27.79 9.63 12.71
N ALA A 35 -27.24 8.71 13.51
CA ALA A 35 -27.97 8.06 14.59
C ALA A 35 -28.56 9.08 15.59
N ARG A 36 -27.86 10.20 15.80
CA ARG A 36 -28.26 11.31 16.68
C ARG A 36 -29.22 12.29 16.02
N SER A 37 -29.53 12.11 14.74
CA SER A 37 -30.45 12.96 13.99
C SER A 37 -31.88 12.42 14.02
N SER A 38 -32.84 13.23 13.57
CA SER A 38 -34.22 12.79 13.37
C SER A 38 -34.33 11.69 12.32
N ASP A 39 -35.38 10.88 12.38
CA ASP A 39 -35.62 9.79 11.42
C ASP A 39 -35.74 10.30 9.99
N ARG A 40 -36.40 11.45 9.81
CA ARG A 40 -36.47 12.16 8.53
C ARG A 40 -35.08 12.46 7.98
N THR A 41 -34.23 13.09 8.80
CA THR A 41 -32.87 13.45 8.41
C THR A 41 -32.05 12.22 8.03
N MET A 42 -32.13 11.13 8.81
CA MET A 42 -31.41 9.90 8.52
C MET A 42 -31.86 9.31 7.19
N VAL A 43 -33.18 9.07 7.02
CA VAL A 43 -33.75 8.43 5.83
C VAL A 43 -33.44 9.24 4.58
N GLU A 44 -33.71 10.55 4.61
CA GLU A 44 -33.44 11.46 3.48
C GLU A 44 -31.95 11.50 3.13
N THR A 45 -31.08 11.63 4.13
CA THR A 45 -29.63 11.67 3.91
C THR A 45 -29.13 10.36 3.30
N MET A 46 -29.56 9.22 3.85
CA MET A 46 -29.13 7.91 3.34
C MET A 46 -29.68 7.63 1.94
N GLN A 47 -30.93 8.01 1.63
CA GLN A 47 -31.45 7.94 0.25
C GLN A 47 -30.59 8.77 -0.72
N ASN A 48 -30.22 9.99 -0.34
CA ASN A 48 -29.39 10.87 -1.17
C ASN A 48 -27.97 10.33 -1.35
N ILE A 49 -27.34 9.85 -0.27
CA ILE A 49 -26.02 9.20 -0.31
C ILE A 49 -26.06 7.97 -1.21
N ASN A 50 -27.06 7.10 -1.07
CA ASN A 50 -27.19 5.86 -1.86
C ASN A 50 -27.34 6.15 -3.35
N LYS A 51 -27.98 7.26 -3.74
CA LYS A 51 -28.04 7.71 -5.12
C LYS A 51 -26.70 8.29 -5.60
N ALA A 52 -26.07 9.13 -4.78
CA ALA A 52 -24.83 9.82 -5.15
C ALA A 52 -23.60 8.90 -5.22
N ILE A 53 -23.57 7.83 -4.42
CA ILE A 53 -22.41 6.92 -4.34
C ILE A 53 -22.25 6.07 -5.60
N VAL A 54 -23.32 5.81 -6.36
CA VAL A 54 -23.25 5.07 -7.63
C VAL A 54 -22.82 6.02 -8.74
N ASN A 55 -21.54 6.36 -8.75
CA ASN A 55 -20.92 7.24 -9.73
C ASN A 55 -19.65 6.60 -10.34
N PRO A 56 -19.14 7.12 -11.47
CA PRO A 56 -17.98 6.53 -12.15
C PRO A 56 -16.72 6.42 -11.28
N PHE A 57 -16.46 7.38 -10.39
CA PHE A 57 -15.29 7.34 -9.51
C PHE A 57 -15.39 6.22 -8.47
N PHE A 58 -16.55 6.06 -7.84
CA PHE A 58 -16.78 4.94 -6.93
C PHE A 58 -16.67 3.60 -7.67
N MET A 59 -17.29 3.47 -8.84
CA MET A 59 -17.22 2.23 -9.63
C MET A 59 -15.78 1.89 -10.06
N LEU A 60 -15.00 2.90 -10.44
CA LEU A 60 -13.59 2.75 -10.76
C LEU A 60 -12.79 2.26 -9.56
N LEU A 61 -12.98 2.85 -8.37
CA LEU A 61 -12.25 2.43 -7.17
C LEU A 61 -12.70 1.05 -6.70
N PHE A 62 -14.00 0.79 -6.64
CA PHE A 62 -14.57 -0.44 -6.13
C PHE A 62 -14.29 -1.63 -7.06
N MET A 63 -14.66 -1.52 -8.33
CA MET A 63 -14.43 -2.61 -9.29
C MET A 63 -12.96 -2.67 -9.72
N GLY A 64 -12.30 -1.52 -9.86
CA GLY A 64 -10.89 -1.46 -10.23
C GLY A 64 -9.98 -2.10 -9.18
N SER A 65 -10.28 -1.96 -7.88
CA SER A 65 -9.55 -2.68 -6.82
C SER A 65 -9.57 -4.19 -7.04
N LEU A 66 -10.74 -4.75 -7.40
CA LEU A 66 -10.90 -6.18 -7.61
C LEU A 66 -10.07 -6.67 -8.81
N PHE A 67 -10.11 -5.94 -9.93
CA PHE A 67 -9.30 -6.25 -11.10
C PHE A 67 -7.79 -6.12 -10.82
N LEU A 68 -7.39 -5.06 -10.10
CA LEU A 68 -5.99 -4.84 -9.71
C LEU A 68 -5.48 -5.93 -8.77
N LEU A 69 -6.30 -6.40 -7.83
CA LEU A 69 -5.99 -7.53 -6.96
C LEU A 69 -5.78 -8.83 -7.76
N ALA A 70 -6.68 -9.14 -8.68
CA ALA A 70 -6.56 -10.31 -9.55
C ALA A 70 -5.29 -10.23 -10.43
N LEU A 71 -5.02 -9.06 -11.00
CA LEU A 71 -3.80 -8.83 -11.80
C LEU A 71 -2.54 -8.93 -10.94
N ALA A 72 -2.53 -8.37 -9.72
CA ALA A 72 -1.41 -8.46 -8.80
C ALA A 72 -1.12 -9.92 -8.40
N ALA A 73 -2.16 -10.72 -8.17
CA ALA A 73 -2.03 -12.15 -7.89
C ALA A 73 -1.44 -12.89 -9.08
N PHE A 74 -1.98 -12.66 -10.28
CA PHE A 74 -1.49 -13.28 -11.52
C PHE A 74 -0.02 -12.95 -11.81
N LEU A 75 0.36 -11.66 -11.72
CA LEU A 75 1.74 -11.21 -11.93
C LEU A 75 2.69 -11.77 -10.87
N SER A 76 2.23 -11.91 -9.61
CA SER A 76 3.04 -12.47 -8.53
C SER A 76 3.23 -13.99 -8.65
N TRP A 77 2.25 -14.70 -9.21
CA TRP A 77 2.37 -16.12 -9.53
C TRP A 77 3.35 -16.35 -10.68
N LYS A 78 3.19 -15.65 -11.81
CA LYS A 78 4.07 -15.81 -12.98
C LYS A 78 5.47 -15.24 -12.78
N GLY A 79 5.63 -14.27 -11.89
CA GLY A 79 6.86 -13.53 -11.66
C GLY A 79 7.70 -14.02 -10.47
N HIS A 80 8.54 -13.11 -9.97
CA HIS A 80 9.48 -13.37 -8.87
C HIS A 80 8.91 -13.01 -7.48
N GLY A 81 7.64 -12.59 -7.39
CA GLY A 81 7.02 -12.15 -6.12
C GLY A 81 6.24 -13.24 -5.40
N ARG A 82 6.65 -14.51 -5.49
CA ARG A 82 5.90 -15.64 -4.91
C ARG A 82 5.76 -15.53 -3.39
N ALA A 83 6.70 -14.87 -2.70
CA ALA A 83 6.61 -14.62 -1.27
C ALA A 83 5.44 -13.68 -0.88
N ALA A 84 5.07 -12.74 -1.74
CA ALA A 84 3.94 -11.82 -1.51
C ALA A 84 2.58 -12.45 -1.89
N LEU A 85 2.59 -13.52 -2.70
CA LEU A 85 1.39 -14.11 -3.28
C LEU A 85 0.33 -14.56 -2.25
N PRO A 86 0.67 -15.23 -1.13
CA PRO A 86 -0.34 -15.65 -0.14
C PRO A 86 -1.14 -14.47 0.43
N TRP A 87 -0.47 -13.35 0.68
CA TRP A 87 -1.09 -12.13 1.20
C TRP A 87 -1.99 -11.44 0.16
N ILE A 88 -1.58 -11.45 -1.10
CA ILE A 88 -2.39 -10.91 -2.20
C ILE A 88 -3.66 -11.77 -2.41
N ILE A 89 -3.53 -13.10 -2.32
CA ILE A 89 -4.68 -14.02 -2.41
C ILE A 89 -5.64 -13.80 -1.23
N ALA A 90 -5.11 -13.67 -0.01
CA ALA A 90 -5.92 -13.35 1.17
C ALA A 90 -6.67 -12.03 1.00
N ALA A 91 -5.98 -10.98 0.52
CA ALA A 91 -6.60 -9.69 0.23
C ALA A 91 -7.72 -9.80 -0.82
N LEU A 92 -7.48 -10.54 -1.91
CA LEU A 92 -8.49 -10.77 -2.95
C LEU A 92 -9.71 -11.51 -2.40
N ALA A 93 -9.50 -12.57 -1.61
CA ALA A 93 -10.60 -13.32 -1.00
C ALA A 93 -11.44 -12.45 -0.04
N LEU A 94 -10.78 -11.70 0.84
CA LEU A 94 -11.45 -10.77 1.76
C LEU A 94 -12.25 -9.69 0.99
N TYR A 95 -11.66 -9.13 -0.07
CA TYR A 95 -12.33 -8.16 -0.92
C TYR A 95 -13.56 -8.76 -1.61
N LEU A 96 -13.46 -9.99 -2.14
CA LEU A 96 -14.58 -10.70 -2.77
C LEU A 96 -15.71 -10.97 -1.78
N ILE A 97 -15.40 -11.37 -0.55
CA ILE A 97 -16.42 -11.56 0.50
C ILE A 97 -17.14 -10.23 0.75
N ALA A 98 -16.40 -9.13 0.91
CA ALA A 98 -17.01 -7.80 1.11
C ALA A 98 -17.83 -7.32 -0.10
N PHE A 99 -17.39 -7.66 -1.31
CA PHE A 99 -18.12 -7.41 -2.55
C PHE A 99 -19.48 -8.14 -2.55
N PHE A 100 -19.51 -9.41 -2.18
CA PHE A 100 -20.76 -10.17 -2.08
C PHE A 100 -21.65 -9.70 -0.93
N VAL A 101 -21.09 -9.27 0.21
CA VAL A 101 -21.87 -8.59 1.27
C VAL A 101 -22.53 -7.31 0.73
N THR A 102 -21.78 -6.53 -0.07
CA THR A 102 -22.31 -5.31 -0.69
C THR A 102 -23.50 -5.61 -1.59
N GLY A 103 -23.34 -6.52 -2.55
CA GLY A 103 -24.40 -6.85 -3.50
C GLY A 103 -25.56 -7.66 -2.90
N GLY A 104 -25.28 -8.52 -1.93
CA GLY A 104 -26.27 -9.44 -1.35
C GLY A 104 -27.03 -8.87 -0.14
N VAL A 105 -26.50 -7.85 0.52
CA VAL A 105 -27.11 -7.29 1.74
C VAL A 105 -27.29 -5.78 1.66
N ASN A 106 -26.20 -5.02 1.49
CA ASN A 106 -26.28 -3.56 1.56
C ASN A 106 -27.05 -2.94 0.39
N VAL A 107 -26.88 -3.44 -0.84
CA VAL A 107 -27.64 -2.97 -2.01
C VAL A 107 -29.14 -3.25 -1.83
N PRO A 108 -29.60 -4.47 -1.48
CA PRO A 108 -31.01 -4.70 -1.19
C PRO A 108 -31.59 -3.82 -0.08
N LEU A 109 -30.83 -3.53 0.99
CA LEU A 109 -31.25 -2.60 2.04
C LEU A 109 -31.39 -1.17 1.51
N ASN A 110 -30.45 -0.73 0.66
CA ASN A 110 -30.51 0.58 0.01
C ASN A 110 -31.72 0.70 -0.93
N ASP A 111 -32.01 -0.34 -1.69
CA ASP A 111 -33.15 -0.39 -2.61
C ASP A 111 -34.48 -0.35 -1.84
N LYS A 112 -34.59 -1.09 -0.73
CA LYS A 112 -35.75 -1.00 0.17
C LYS A 112 -35.94 0.41 0.73
N LEU A 113 -34.85 1.04 1.18
CA LEU A 113 -34.90 2.42 1.68
C LEU A 113 -35.35 3.40 0.59
N ALA A 114 -34.90 3.21 -0.65
CA ALA A 114 -35.33 4.03 -1.79
C ALA A 114 -36.81 3.80 -2.15
N GLN A 115 -37.28 2.55 -2.07
CA GLN A 115 -38.67 2.16 -2.36
C GLN A 115 -39.67 2.69 -1.32
N ALA A 116 -39.22 3.08 -0.12
CA ALA A 116 -40.06 3.75 0.86
C ALA A 116 -40.62 5.11 0.37
N GLY A 117 -40.04 5.68 -0.68
CA GLY A 117 -40.54 6.89 -1.35
C GLY A 117 -39.99 8.19 -0.76
N ASP A 118 -40.66 9.30 -1.09
CA ASP A 118 -40.27 10.65 -0.65
C ASP A 118 -40.51 10.81 0.86
N PRO A 119 -39.47 11.08 1.68
CA PRO A 119 -39.59 11.25 3.12
C PRO A 119 -40.61 12.31 3.56
N ARG A 120 -40.98 13.27 2.72
CA ARG A 120 -42.04 14.27 2.98
C ARG A 120 -43.44 13.66 3.07
N HIS A 121 -43.66 12.52 2.44
CA HIS A 121 -44.96 11.86 2.36
C HIS A 121 -45.03 10.54 3.17
N ILE A 122 -43.91 10.10 3.76
CA ILE A 122 -43.88 8.91 4.63
C ILE A 122 -44.53 9.24 5.97
N LYS A 123 -45.57 8.47 6.33
CA LYS A 123 -46.29 8.63 7.60
C LYS A 123 -45.51 8.12 8.81
N ASP A 124 -44.82 6.99 8.65
CA ASP A 124 -44.04 6.35 9.71
C ASP A 124 -42.58 6.20 9.31
N LEU A 125 -41.80 7.27 9.52
CA LEU A 125 -40.36 7.29 9.26
C LEU A 125 -39.58 6.45 10.27
N ALA A 126 -40.09 6.26 11.48
CA ALA A 126 -39.44 5.48 12.53
C ALA A 126 -39.39 4.00 12.13
N ALA A 127 -40.49 3.46 11.59
CA ALA A 127 -40.52 2.10 11.05
C ALA A 127 -39.52 1.91 9.91
N VAL A 128 -39.52 2.81 8.91
CA VAL A 128 -38.59 2.77 7.77
C VAL A 128 -37.12 2.81 8.23
N ARG A 129 -36.83 3.66 9.22
CA ARG A 129 -35.50 3.73 9.84
C ARG A 129 -35.13 2.43 10.53
N SER A 130 -36.03 1.88 11.35
CA SER A 130 -35.78 0.66 12.11
C SER A 130 -35.50 -0.56 11.23
N ASP A 131 -36.18 -0.66 10.09
CA ASP A 131 -36.00 -1.72 9.09
C ASP A 131 -34.67 -1.62 8.34
N PHE A 132 -34.05 -0.44 8.34
CA PHE A 132 -32.83 -0.16 7.58
C PHE A 132 -31.58 -0.07 8.48
N GLU A 133 -31.58 0.81 9.47
CA GLU A 133 -30.36 1.35 10.09
C GLU A 133 -29.51 0.26 10.76
N ASN A 134 -30.10 -0.53 11.67
CA ASN A 134 -29.34 -1.53 12.43
C ASN A 134 -28.71 -2.60 11.54
N ALA A 135 -29.48 -3.12 10.59
CA ALA A 135 -28.99 -4.10 9.64
C ALA A 135 -27.90 -3.49 8.75
N TRP A 136 -28.13 -2.29 8.22
CA TRP A 136 -27.20 -1.62 7.33
C TRP A 136 -25.87 -1.30 8.03
N VAL A 137 -25.92 -0.75 9.24
CA VAL A 137 -24.75 -0.41 10.06
C VAL A 137 -23.94 -1.66 10.39
N THR A 138 -24.59 -2.75 10.80
CA THR A 138 -23.93 -4.02 11.13
C THR A 138 -23.17 -4.56 9.93
N TRP A 139 -23.83 -4.67 8.78
CA TRP A 139 -23.18 -5.19 7.57
C TRP A 139 -22.16 -4.23 6.97
N ASN A 140 -22.33 -2.91 7.16
CA ASN A 140 -21.29 -1.95 6.82
C ASN A 140 -20.03 -2.10 7.67
N ALA A 141 -20.18 -2.38 8.98
CA ALA A 141 -19.05 -2.66 9.86
C ALA A 141 -18.30 -3.93 9.41
N VAL A 142 -19.01 -4.98 9.00
CA VAL A 142 -18.40 -6.18 8.39
C VAL A 142 -17.59 -5.81 7.14
N ARG A 143 -18.14 -5.00 6.23
CA ARG A 143 -17.40 -4.53 5.05
C ARG A 143 -16.16 -3.71 5.43
N ALA A 144 -16.26 -2.84 6.43
CA ALA A 144 -15.13 -2.07 6.92
C ALA A 144 -14.00 -2.98 7.41
N VAL A 145 -14.32 -3.96 8.27
CA VAL A 145 -13.33 -4.92 8.77
C VAL A 145 -12.68 -5.71 7.64
N LEU A 146 -13.48 -6.23 6.71
CA LEU A 146 -12.98 -7.03 5.57
C LEU A 146 -12.05 -6.21 4.67
N HIS A 147 -12.43 -4.99 4.30
CA HIS A 147 -11.59 -4.13 3.46
C HIS A 147 -10.35 -3.64 4.20
N THR A 148 -10.44 -3.32 5.49
CA THR A 148 -9.28 -2.95 6.31
C THR A 148 -8.30 -4.12 6.45
N ALA A 149 -8.81 -5.35 6.65
CA ALA A 149 -7.98 -6.55 6.68
C ALA A 149 -7.31 -6.80 5.32
N ALA A 150 -8.06 -6.68 4.21
CA ALA A 150 -7.51 -6.78 2.86
C ALA A 150 -6.41 -5.74 2.59
N PHE A 151 -6.63 -4.49 3.02
CA PHE A 151 -5.64 -3.42 2.96
C PHE A 151 -4.39 -3.75 3.78
N GLY A 152 -4.55 -4.27 5.00
CA GLY A 152 -3.44 -4.74 5.84
C GLY A 152 -2.63 -5.85 5.17
N CYS A 153 -3.29 -6.83 4.56
CA CYS A 153 -2.63 -7.88 3.77
C CYS A 153 -1.83 -7.30 2.60
N LEU A 154 -2.36 -6.30 1.88
CA LEU A 154 -1.66 -5.64 0.77
C LEU A 154 -0.47 -4.79 1.24
N ALA A 155 -0.64 -4.06 2.34
CA ALA A 155 0.45 -3.31 2.96
C ALA A 155 1.61 -4.25 3.35
N TRP A 156 1.30 -5.39 3.94
CA TRP A 156 2.30 -6.41 4.24
C TRP A 156 2.90 -7.06 2.98
N ALA A 157 2.08 -7.31 1.95
CA ALA A 157 2.55 -7.81 0.66
C ALA A 157 3.58 -6.87 0.02
N LEU A 158 3.39 -5.55 0.13
CA LEU A 158 4.37 -4.55 -0.33
C LEU A 158 5.71 -4.66 0.43
N VAL A 159 5.66 -4.86 1.75
CA VAL A 159 6.88 -5.05 2.58
C VAL A 159 7.63 -6.31 2.13
N VAL A 160 6.93 -7.44 2.02
CA VAL A 160 7.53 -8.72 1.60
C VAL A 160 8.09 -8.63 0.18
N HIS A 161 7.36 -8.01 -0.74
CA HIS A 161 7.78 -7.80 -2.12
C HIS A 161 9.02 -6.90 -2.22
N GLY A 162 9.08 -5.84 -1.41
CA GLY A 162 10.23 -4.93 -1.32
C GLY A 162 11.48 -5.64 -0.78
N ALA A 163 11.35 -6.39 0.32
CA ALA A 163 12.46 -7.14 0.91
C ALA A 163 13.06 -8.14 -0.09
N HIS A 164 12.23 -8.94 -0.77
CA HIS A 164 12.71 -9.91 -1.76
C HIS A 164 13.48 -9.25 -2.91
N ARG A 165 13.06 -8.05 -3.33
CA ARG A 165 13.76 -7.29 -4.37
C ARG A 165 15.15 -6.84 -3.98
N LEU A 166 15.31 -6.37 -2.74
CA LEU A 166 16.61 -5.93 -2.23
C LEU A 166 17.56 -7.12 -2.10
N HIS A 167 17.06 -8.26 -1.61
CA HIS A 167 17.84 -9.50 -1.57
C HIS A 167 18.28 -9.97 -2.96
N ASP A 168 17.41 -9.93 -3.97
CA ASP A 168 17.77 -10.29 -5.35
C ASP A 168 18.82 -9.34 -5.94
N ALA A 169 18.71 -8.03 -5.67
CA ALA A 169 19.66 -7.03 -6.15
C ALA A 169 21.04 -7.20 -5.49
N GLY A 170 21.09 -7.51 -4.19
CA GLY A 170 22.35 -7.78 -3.48
C GLY A 170 23.07 -9.03 -3.97
N LYS A 171 22.33 -10.07 -4.42
CA LYS A 171 22.89 -11.29 -5.01
C LYS A 171 23.45 -11.08 -6.42
N ALA A 172 22.97 -10.08 -7.16
CA ALA A 172 23.43 -9.83 -8.53
C ALA A 172 24.88 -9.30 -8.60
N GLY A 173 25.46 -8.82 -7.49
CA GLY A 173 26.80 -8.25 -7.41
C GLY A 173 26.96 -6.94 -8.22
N PRO A 174 27.95 -6.10 -7.95
CA PRO A 174 28.32 -5.06 -8.90
C PRO A 174 28.71 -5.72 -10.22
N ALA A 175 28.27 -5.15 -11.35
CA ALA A 175 28.70 -5.61 -12.67
C ALA A 175 30.23 -5.74 -12.66
N PRO A 176 30.80 -6.85 -13.16
CA PRO A 176 32.25 -6.98 -13.22
C PRO A 176 32.79 -5.76 -13.96
N TYR A 177 33.69 -5.03 -13.31
CA TYR A 177 34.39 -3.92 -13.91
C TYR A 177 34.98 -4.44 -15.24
N SER A 178 34.47 -3.98 -16.39
CA SER A 178 35.03 -4.43 -17.66
C SER A 178 36.44 -3.87 -17.71
N THR A 179 37.45 -4.72 -17.52
CA THR A 179 38.86 -4.37 -17.72
C THR A 179 39.18 -4.29 -19.21
N SER A 180 38.29 -3.70 -20.00
CA SER A 180 38.49 -3.35 -21.41
C SER A 180 38.99 -1.91 -21.52
N GLY A 181 39.90 -1.52 -20.64
CA GLY A 181 40.78 -0.39 -20.91
C GLY A 181 41.81 -0.83 -21.97
N PRO A 182 42.28 0.08 -22.83
CA PRO A 182 43.33 -0.25 -23.79
C PRO A 182 44.53 -0.88 -23.07
N ALA A 183 45.09 -1.95 -23.65
CA ALA A 183 46.25 -2.62 -23.11
C ALA A 183 47.34 -1.59 -22.75
N PRO A 184 48.02 -1.72 -21.59
CA PRO A 184 49.10 -0.81 -21.25
C PRO A 184 50.17 -0.89 -22.34
N ALA A 185 50.40 0.25 -23.00
CA ALA A 185 51.43 0.38 -24.01
C ALA A 185 52.81 0.31 -23.33
N GLY A 186 53.52 -0.78 -23.59
CA GLY A 186 54.97 -0.89 -23.39
C GLY A 186 55.45 -1.02 -21.94
N PRO A 187 56.70 -1.51 -21.75
CA PRO A 187 57.28 -1.62 -20.42
C PRO A 187 57.45 -0.24 -19.80
N TYR A 188 56.74 -0.01 -18.70
CA TYR A 188 56.97 1.11 -17.79
C TYR A 188 58.42 1.03 -17.28
N HIS A 189 59.31 1.89 -17.78
CA HIS A 189 60.52 2.24 -17.05
C HIS A 189 60.08 2.94 -15.76
N ARG A 190 60.35 2.34 -14.60
CA ARG A 190 60.06 3.02 -13.33
C ARG A 190 61.10 4.12 -13.14
N PRO A 191 60.72 5.33 -12.71
CA PRO A 191 61.67 6.44 -12.47
C PRO A 191 62.74 6.16 -11.41
N TRP A 192 62.64 5.04 -10.69
CA TRP A 192 63.47 4.70 -9.54
C TRP A 192 64.59 3.70 -9.85
N ASP A 193 64.74 3.26 -11.11
CA ASP A 193 65.81 2.35 -11.56
C ASP A 193 67.18 3.04 -11.67
N GLN A 194 67.31 4.30 -11.22
CA GLN A 194 68.59 4.98 -11.06
C GLN A 194 68.88 5.22 -9.58
N GLN A 195 69.56 4.27 -8.96
CA GLN A 195 70.17 4.42 -7.64
C GLN A 195 71.62 4.86 -7.82
N PRO A 196 72.02 6.10 -7.46
CA PRO A 196 73.42 6.42 -7.31
C PRO A 196 73.94 5.86 -5.98
N ALA A 197 75.13 5.29 -6.06
CA ALA A 197 75.84 4.62 -4.98
C ALA A 197 75.99 5.48 -3.70
N ALA A 198 76.02 4.77 -2.58
CA ALA A 198 76.13 5.22 -1.20
C ALA A 198 77.09 6.40 -0.94
N ARG A 199 76.66 7.32 -0.06
CA ARG A 199 77.56 8.01 0.87
C ARG A 199 77.04 7.87 2.29
N SER A 200 77.85 7.18 3.08
CA SER A 200 77.81 7.05 4.54
C SER A 200 77.84 8.40 5.24
N GLY A 201 76.93 8.62 6.19
CA GLY A 201 76.91 9.79 7.06
C GLY A 201 76.04 9.58 8.30
N ALA A 202 76.70 9.26 9.41
CA ALA A 202 76.29 9.18 10.82
C ALA A 202 74.84 9.52 11.23
N ALA A 203 74.24 8.60 11.98
CA ALA A 203 73.00 8.79 12.73
C ALA A 203 73.16 9.81 13.88
N GLN A 204 72.21 10.74 13.99
CA GLN A 204 72.01 11.60 15.16
C GLN A 204 70.81 11.02 15.97
N PRO A 205 70.92 10.81 17.29
CA PRO A 205 69.81 10.31 18.10
C PRO A 205 68.69 11.35 18.23
N TRP A 206 67.46 10.90 18.07
CA TRP A 206 66.25 11.72 18.20
C TRP A 206 65.88 11.98 19.67
N THR A 207 65.60 13.24 20.01
CA THR A 207 65.03 13.66 21.31
C THR A 207 63.57 14.11 21.13
N PRO A 208 62.62 13.65 21.98
CA PRO A 208 61.23 14.08 21.90
C PRO A 208 61.03 15.47 22.54
N PRO A 209 60.22 16.36 21.94
CA PRO A 209 59.80 17.59 22.60
C PRO A 209 58.80 17.31 23.72
N THR A 210 59.13 17.77 24.92
CA THR A 210 58.23 17.90 26.08
C THR A 210 57.06 18.84 25.77
N GLY A 211 55.88 18.48 26.30
CA GLY A 211 54.60 19.03 25.89
C GLY A 211 54.34 20.50 26.21
N GLN A 212 53.25 21.00 25.64
CA GLN A 212 52.53 22.14 26.18
C GLN A 212 51.03 21.99 25.93
N ARG A 213 50.31 21.64 27.01
CA ARG A 213 48.90 21.99 27.17
C ARG A 213 48.80 23.52 27.19
N ARG A 214 47.81 24.10 26.51
CA ARG A 214 47.15 25.32 26.98
C ARG A 214 45.69 25.33 26.54
N ASN A 215 44.85 25.48 27.55
CA ASN A 215 43.44 25.86 27.47
C ASN A 215 43.31 27.27 26.88
N SER A 216 42.25 27.52 26.12
CA SER A 216 41.20 28.53 26.36
C SER A 216 40.15 28.38 25.27
#